data_AF-X0VC32-F1
#
_entry.id   AF-X0VC32-F1
#
_cell.length_a   1.000
_cell.length_b   1.000
_cell.length_c   1.000
_cell.angle_alpha   90.00
_cell.angle_beta   90.00
_cell.angle_gamma   90.00
#
_symmetry.space_group_name_H-M   'P 1'
#
loop_
_entity.id
_entity.type
_entity.pdbx_description
1 polymer ?
#
loop_
_entity_poly.entity_id
_entity_poly.type
_entity_poly.pdbx_seq_one_letter_code
_entity_poly.pdbx_strand_id
1 'polypeptide(L)' 'MHDKQVKALTNARSVTGRVFTKEDHAQNHCQVGNTGLMLDVMVKWLEEKA' A
#
# COMPACT_ATOMS: atom_id res chain seq x y z
N MET A 1 -4.05 -11.38 -8.45
CA MET A 1 -5.33 -10.79 -7.97
C MET A 1 -5.20 -9.28 -7.82
N HIS A 2 -4.17 -8.79 -7.13
CA HIS A 2 -3.91 -7.37 -6.90
C HIS A 2 -4.11 -6.47 -8.14
N ASP A 3 -3.43 -6.77 -9.24
CA ASP A 3 -3.52 -5.95 -10.46
C ASP A 3 -4.94 -5.85 -11.04
N LYS A 4 -5.73 -6.93 -10.93
CA LYS A 4 -7.14 -6.92 -11.38
C LYS A 4 -7.99 -5.99 -10.52
N GLN A 5 -7.73 -5.93 -9.21
CA GLN A 5 -8.43 -5.04 -8.28
C GLN A 5 -8.08 -3.57 -8.55
N VAL A 6 -6.79 -3.27 -8.75
CA VAL A 6 -6.34 -1.91 -9.11
C VAL A 6 -6.98 -1.46 -10.42
N LYS A 7 -7.00 -2.32 -11.45
CA LYS A 7 -7.62 -2.01 -12.75
C LYS A 7 -9.14 -1.86 -12.70
N ALA A 8 -9.82 -2.40 -11.68
CA ALA A 8 -11.26 -2.28 -11.54
C ALA A 8 -11.71 -0.89 -11.04
N LEU A 9 -10.80 -0.07 -10.51
CA LEU A 9 -11.08 1.26 -9.98
C LEU A 9 -11.11 2.33 -11.10
N THR A 10 -11.94 2.12 -12.12
CA THR A 10 -11.96 2.93 -13.36
C THR A 10 -12.39 4.38 -13.17
N ASN A 11 -13.10 4.70 -12.08
CA ASN A 11 -13.58 6.06 -11.78
C ASN A 11 -12.65 6.84 -10.83
N ALA A 12 -11.55 6.25 -10.37
CA ALA A 12 -10.60 6.94 -9.50
C ALA A 12 -9.68 7.84 -10.34
N ARG A 13 -9.46 9.09 -9.90
CA ARG A 13 -8.52 10.03 -10.56
C ARG A 13 -7.09 9.48 -10.60
N SER A 14 -6.68 8.77 -9.55
CA SER A 14 -5.38 8.12 -9.43
C SER A 14 -5.44 7.00 -8.39
N VAL A 15 -4.72 5.91 -8.61
CA VAL A 15 -4.60 4.80 -7.66
C VAL A 15 -3.13 4.41 -7.51
N THR A 16 -2.69 4.20 -6.27
CA THR A 16 -1.38 3.61 -5.95
C THR A 16 -1.62 2.28 -5.24
N GLY A 17 -1.07 1.19 -5.77
CA GLY A 17 -1.10 -0.13 -5.16
C GLY A 17 0.28 -0.54 -4.66
N ARG A 18 0.35 -1.17 -3.48
CA ARG A 18 1.55 -1.80 -2.95
C ARG A 18 1.16 -3.13 -2.30
N VAL A 19 1.99 -4.16 -2.50
CA VAL A 19 1.90 -5.43 -1.78
C VAL A 19 3.09 -5.52 -0.84
N PHE A 20 2.84 -5.70 0.45
CA PHE A 20 3.90 -6.00 1.41
C PHE A 20 4.24 -7.49 1.37
N THR A 21 5.52 -7.81 1.26
CA THR A 21 6.00 -9.18 1.14
C THR A 21 6.56 -9.70 2.46
N LYS A 22 6.99 -10.97 2.47
CA LYS A 22 7.67 -11.54 3.64
C LYS A 22 9.00 -10.86 3.93
N GLU A 23 9.71 -10.40 2.90
CA GLU A 23 10.97 -9.66 3.08
C GLU A 23 10.75 -8.32 3.79
N ASP A 24 9.59 -7.69 3.60
CA ASP A 24 9.21 -6.45 4.31
C ASP A 24 8.89 -6.68 5.81
N HIS A 25 8.69 -7.93 6.22
CA HIS A 25 8.10 -8.31 7.51
C HIS A 25 6.71 -7.68 7.79
N ALA A 26 6.04 -7.16 6.76
CA ALA A 26 4.75 -6.45 6.87
C ALA A 26 3.58 -7.16 6.15
N GLN A 27 3.77 -8.36 5.60
CA GLN A 27 2.74 -9.13 4.88
C GLN A 27 1.54 -9.60 5.73
N ASN A 28 1.69 -9.53 7.06
CA ASN A 28 0.68 -9.96 8.01
C ASN A 28 -0.54 -9.03 8.01
N HIS A 29 -1.66 -9.49 8.56
CA HIS A 29 -2.89 -8.71 8.60
C HIS A 29 -2.65 -7.37 9.31
N CYS A 30 -3.06 -6.27 8.69
CA CYS A 30 -2.82 -4.90 9.16
C CYS A 30 -1.35 -4.52 9.31
N GLN A 31 -0.42 -5.24 8.65
CA GLN A 31 1.02 -4.96 8.66
C GLN A 31 1.63 -4.87 10.09
N VAL A 32 1.03 -5.52 11.10
CA VAL A 32 1.46 -5.54 12.51
C VAL A 32 2.90 -6.04 12.74
N GLY A 33 3.48 -6.83 11.84
CA GLY A 33 4.86 -7.30 11.94
C GLY A 33 5.90 -6.25 11.54
N ASN A 34 5.49 -5.16 10.89
CA ASN A 34 6.34 -4.01 10.61
C ASN A 34 5.52 -2.72 10.48
N THR A 35 4.92 -2.31 11.60
CA THR A 35 4.07 -1.10 11.66
C THR A 35 4.83 0.17 11.32
N GLY A 36 6.13 0.25 11.63
CA GLY A 36 6.99 1.37 11.26
C GLY A 36 7.04 1.57 9.74
N LEU A 37 7.38 0.52 9.00
CA LEU A 37 7.39 0.56 7.52
C LEU A 37 6.01 0.91 6.96
N MET A 38 4.93 0.35 7.52
CA MET A 38 3.57 0.67 7.09
C MET A 38 3.28 2.17 7.24
N LEU A 39 3.57 2.77 8.40
CA LEU A 39 3.34 4.19 8.66
C LEU A 39 4.18 5.07 7.73
N ASP A 40 5.47 4.75 7.58
CA ASP A 40 6.36 5.48 6.68
C ASP A 40 5.86 5.50 5.24
N VAL A 41 5.34 4.37 4.74
CA VAL A 41 4.76 4.28 3.40
C VAL A 41 3.54 5.21 3.27
N MET A 42 2.65 5.22 4.27
CA MET A 42 1.44 6.04 4.22
C MET A 42 1.76 7.53 4.30
N VAL A 43 2.68 7.93 5.20
CA VAL A 43 3.09 9.33 5.37
C VAL A 43 3.75 9.84 4.09
N LYS A 44 4.73 9.11 3.55
CA LYS A 44 5.39 9.50 2.29
C LYS A 44 4.40 9.61 1.12
N TRP A 45 3.45 8.68 1.04
CA TRP A 45 2.42 8.73 0.01
C TRP A 45 1.54 9.98 0.13
N LEU A 46 1.17 10.38 1.36
CA LEU A 46 0.41 11.61 1.59
C LEU A 46 1.24 12.85 1.24
N GLU A 47 2.51 12.88 1.60
CA GLU A 47 3.42 14.01 1.30
C GLU A 47 3.68 14.19 -0.21
N GLU A 48 3.81 13.09 -0.97
CA GLU A 48 4.02 13.14 -2.43
C GLU A 48 2.75 13.49 -3.23
N LYS A 49 1.56 13.36 -2.62
CA LYS A 49 0.25 13.54 -3.28
C LYS A 49 -0.57 14.71 -2.74
N ALA A 50 -0.10 15.35 -1.67
CA ALA A 50 -0.58 16.66 -1.21
C ALA A 50 -0.27 17.74 -2.26
#